data_AF-A0A850ZHW3-F1
#
_entry.id   AF-A0A850ZHW3-F1
#
_cell.length_a   1.000
_cell.length_b   1.000
_cell.length_c   1.000
_cell.angle_alpha   90.00
_cell.angle_beta   90.00
_cell.angle_gamma   90.00
#
_symmetry.space_group_name_H-M   'P 1'
#
loop_
_entity.id
_entity.type
_entity.pdbx_description
1 polymer ?
#
loop_
_entity_poly.entity_id
_entity_poly.type
_entity_poly.pdbx_seq_one_letter_code
_entity_poly.pdbx_strand_id
1 'polypeptide(L)'
;LTVMDVYDIASAVGQEFERVIDQHGCEAIARLMPKVVRVLEILEVLVSRNHINPEMEELRLELDRLRLERMDRIEKERKHQKELELVEDVWRGEAQDLLTQIAQLQEENKQLMTNLSHKDINFTEEEFQKHEGKFATSNSRERQVMKKLKEVVDKQRDEIRAKDRELGLKNEDVEALQQQQNRLMKINHDLRHRITVVEAQGKALIEQKVELEAYLQTKEQEMGNLRAELGKLREKLQGEDSQASQNGEEVKAEPNNDDCLSESEKMAMDLKDPNRPRFTLQELRDVLHERNELKSRVFLLQEELLYYKSEEMEEETRSPQPTPIIQPKPSTQPESGIKRL
;
A
#
# COMPACT_ATOMS: atom_id res chain seq x y z
N LEU A 1 -9.93 -10.81 27.97
CA LEU A 1 -10.24 -9.96 29.13
C LEU A 1 -10.11 -8.52 28.69
N THR A 2 -11.16 -7.73 28.84
CA THR A 2 -11.19 -6.29 28.57
C THR A 2 -11.18 -5.51 29.89
N VAL A 3 -10.94 -4.20 29.81
CA VAL A 3 -11.02 -3.32 30.99
C VAL A 3 -12.43 -3.39 31.62
N MET A 4 -13.48 -3.55 30.80
CA MET A 4 -14.86 -3.74 31.26
C MET A 4 -14.99 -4.99 32.16
N ASP A 5 -14.38 -6.10 31.75
CA ASP A 5 -14.40 -7.35 32.52
C ASP A 5 -13.75 -7.17 33.91
N VAL A 6 -12.75 -6.30 34.03
CA VAL A 6 -12.10 -5.97 35.32
C VAL A 6 -13.05 -5.17 36.22
N TYR A 7 -13.82 -4.23 35.66
CA TYR A 7 -14.84 -3.48 36.40
C TYR A 7 -16.01 -4.38 36.85
N ASP A 8 -16.44 -5.33 36.02
CA ASP A 8 -17.47 -6.31 36.38
C ASP A 8 -17.00 -7.22 37.51
N ILE A 9 -15.75 -7.69 37.46
CA ILE A 9 -15.12 -8.46 38.55
C ILE A 9 -14.99 -7.62 39.82
N ALA A 10 -14.57 -6.35 39.71
CA ALA A 10 -14.47 -5.43 40.86
C ALA A 10 -15.83 -5.20 41.52
N SER A 11 -16.90 -5.08 40.73
CA SER A 11 -18.28 -4.96 41.21
C SER A 11 -18.73 -6.22 41.95
N ALA A 12 -18.49 -7.41 41.39
CA ALA A 12 -18.82 -8.69 42.02
C ALA A 12 -18.07 -8.87 43.35
N VAL A 13 -16.77 -8.55 43.38
CA VAL A 13 -15.94 -8.60 44.59
C VAL A 13 -16.39 -7.57 45.62
N GLY A 14 -16.79 -6.36 45.19
CA GLY A 14 -17.35 -5.33 46.05
C GLY A 14 -18.64 -5.78 46.74
N GLN A 15 -19.55 -6.43 46.02
CA GLN A 15 -20.79 -6.98 46.58
C GLN A 15 -20.55 -8.09 47.61
N GLU A 16 -19.53 -8.94 47.41
CA GLU A 16 -19.12 -9.94 48.41
C GLU A 16 -18.56 -9.27 49.68
N PHE A 17 -17.75 -8.21 49.52
CA PHE A 17 -17.24 -7.45 50.65
C PHE A 17 -18.34 -6.72 51.42
N GLU A 18 -19.33 -6.17 50.74
CA GLU A 18 -20.49 -5.52 51.39
C GLU A 18 -21.26 -6.53 52.27
N ARG A 19 -21.52 -7.74 51.74
CA ARG A 19 -22.14 -8.82 52.53
C ARG A 19 -21.33 -9.25 53.75
N VAL A 20 -20.01 -9.28 53.65
CA VAL A 20 -19.13 -9.63 54.79
C VAL A 20 -19.10 -8.51 55.82
N ILE A 21 -19.09 -7.24 55.38
CA ILE A 21 -19.18 -6.05 56.25
C ILE A 21 -20.49 -6.07 57.05
N ASP A 22 -21.62 -6.36 56.39
CA ASP A 22 -22.93 -6.41 57.04
C ASP A 22 -23.01 -7.46 58.16
N GLN A 23 -22.29 -8.57 58.03
CA GLN A 23 -22.33 -9.68 58.98
C GLN A 23 -21.25 -9.61 60.08
N HIS A 24 -20.06 -9.08 59.76
CA HIS A 24 -18.87 -9.17 60.63
C HIS A 24 -18.25 -7.79 60.96
N GLY A 25 -18.80 -6.70 60.42
CA GLY A 25 -18.28 -5.34 60.60
C GLY A 25 -17.08 -5.00 59.72
N CYS A 26 -16.82 -3.70 59.55
CA CYS A 26 -15.78 -3.18 58.64
C CYS A 26 -14.35 -3.65 58.97
N GLU A 27 -14.05 -3.93 60.24
CA GLU A 27 -12.70 -4.34 60.65
C GLU A 27 -12.25 -5.67 60.02
N ALA A 28 -13.19 -6.55 59.69
CA ALA A 28 -12.90 -7.87 59.11
C ALA A 28 -12.20 -7.76 57.73
N ILE A 29 -12.47 -6.70 56.97
CA ILE A 29 -11.97 -6.52 55.58
C ILE A 29 -11.00 -5.33 55.47
N ALA A 30 -10.91 -4.46 56.48
CA ALA A 30 -10.12 -3.23 56.45
C ALA A 30 -8.66 -3.41 55.97
N ARG A 31 -8.01 -4.54 56.30
CA ARG A 31 -6.63 -4.85 55.85
C ARG A 31 -6.54 -5.54 54.48
N LEU A 32 -7.63 -6.16 54.02
CA LEU A 32 -7.70 -6.91 52.77
C LEU A 32 -8.13 -6.00 51.60
N MET A 33 -9.06 -5.09 51.85
CA MET A 33 -9.61 -4.17 50.84
C MET A 33 -8.51 -3.44 50.03
N PRO A 34 -7.48 -2.82 50.65
CA PRO A 34 -6.45 -2.11 49.90
C PRO A 34 -5.60 -3.06 49.03
N LYS A 35 -5.45 -4.33 49.43
CA LYS A 35 -4.71 -5.33 48.65
C LYS A 35 -5.49 -5.79 47.44
N VAL A 36 -6.80 -5.96 47.58
CA VAL A 36 -7.68 -6.34 46.46
C VAL A 36 -7.82 -5.20 45.46
N VAL A 37 -7.96 -3.96 45.95
CA VAL A 37 -7.90 -2.77 45.10
C VAL A 37 -6.57 -2.73 44.33
N ARG A 38 -5.43 -2.92 45.01
CA ARG A 38 -4.12 -3.00 44.34
C ARG A 38 -4.05 -4.09 43.25
N VAL A 39 -4.62 -5.26 43.51
CA VAL A 39 -4.63 -6.36 42.53
C VAL A 39 -5.51 -6.01 41.33
N LEU A 40 -6.67 -5.39 41.55
CA LEU A 40 -7.56 -4.93 40.48
C LEU A 40 -6.92 -3.80 39.66
N GLU A 41 -6.23 -2.85 40.29
CA GLU A 41 -5.44 -1.80 39.63
C GLU A 41 -4.34 -2.41 38.73
N ILE A 42 -3.59 -3.39 39.25
CA ILE A 42 -2.55 -4.09 38.47
C ILE A 42 -3.19 -4.84 37.29
N LEU A 43 -4.33 -5.50 37.51
CA LEU A 43 -5.05 -6.22 36.47
C LEU A 43 -5.55 -5.28 35.38
N GLU A 44 -6.11 -4.13 35.75
CA GLU A 44 -6.55 -3.08 34.82
C GLU A 44 -5.39 -2.56 33.96
N VAL A 45 -4.23 -2.28 34.56
CA VAL A 45 -3.02 -1.85 33.84
C VAL A 45 -2.53 -2.92 32.86
N LEU A 46 -2.51 -4.19 33.27
CA LEU A 46 -2.08 -5.30 32.43
C LEU A 46 -3.03 -5.52 31.24
N VAL A 47 -4.34 -5.46 31.47
CA VAL A 47 -5.35 -5.60 30.43
C VAL A 47 -5.34 -4.40 29.48
N SER A 48 -5.17 -3.19 30.00
CA SER A 48 -5.02 -1.97 29.19
C SER A 48 -3.78 -2.02 28.30
N ARG A 49 -2.64 -2.48 28.83
CA ARG A 49 -1.42 -2.66 28.02
C ARG A 49 -1.57 -3.74 26.95
N ASN A 50 -2.25 -4.85 27.24
CA ASN A 50 -2.48 -5.91 26.25
C ASN A 50 -3.41 -5.47 25.11
N HIS A 51 -4.34 -4.55 25.36
CA HIS A 51 -5.18 -3.97 24.31
C HIS A 51 -4.40 -3.01 23.38
N ILE A 52 -3.23 -2.53 23.84
CA ILE A 52 -2.33 -1.64 23.11
C ILE A 52 -1.07 -2.42 22.71
N ASN A 53 -1.21 -3.63 22.17
CA ASN A 53 -0.10 -4.28 21.47
C ASN A 53 -0.25 -4.08 19.95
N PRO A 54 -0.10 -2.84 19.43
CA PRO A 54 -0.28 -2.53 18.02
C PRO A 54 0.74 -3.29 17.17
N GLU A 55 1.91 -3.61 17.72
CA GLU A 55 2.97 -4.38 17.05
C GLU A 55 2.47 -5.78 16.67
N MET A 56 1.68 -6.44 17.53
CA MET A 56 1.09 -7.75 17.21
C MET A 56 0.06 -7.65 16.08
N GLU A 57 -0.75 -6.59 16.06
CA GLU A 57 -1.76 -6.38 15.04
C GLU A 57 -1.12 -5.94 13.71
N GLU A 58 -0.07 -5.12 13.75
CA GLU A 58 0.78 -4.76 12.62
C GLU A 58 1.48 -5.98 12.02
N LEU A 59 2.08 -6.84 12.85
CA LEU A 59 2.69 -8.10 12.41
C LEU A 59 1.65 -9.04 11.78
N ARG A 60 0.41 -9.08 12.28
CA ARG A 60 -0.68 -9.86 11.68
C ARG A 60 -1.08 -9.32 10.32
N LEU A 61 -1.28 -8.00 10.20
CA LEU A 61 -1.61 -7.36 8.93
C LEU A 61 -0.47 -7.54 7.91
N GLU A 62 0.78 -7.43 8.34
CA GLU A 62 1.94 -7.67 7.48
C GLU A 62 2.04 -9.14 7.06
N LEU A 63 1.76 -10.08 7.96
CA LEU A 63 1.69 -11.51 7.62
C LEU A 63 0.60 -11.78 6.57
N ASP A 64 -0.57 -11.18 6.70
CA ASP A 64 -1.67 -11.34 5.74
C ASP A 64 -1.35 -10.65 4.40
N ARG A 65 -0.69 -9.49 4.43
CA ARG A 65 -0.16 -8.82 3.23
C ARG A 65 0.84 -9.72 2.50
N LEU A 66 1.81 -10.27 3.22
CA LEU A 66 2.83 -11.18 2.65
C LEU A 66 2.21 -12.49 2.13
N ARG A 67 1.15 -12.99 2.75
CA ARG A 67 0.39 -14.15 2.25
C ARG A 67 -0.29 -13.85 0.93
N LEU A 68 -0.96 -12.70 0.82
CA LEU A 68 -1.55 -12.27 -0.45
C LEU A 68 -0.50 -12.10 -1.53
N GLU A 69 0.60 -11.39 -1.24
CA GLU A 69 1.69 -11.21 -2.20
C GLU A 69 2.29 -12.54 -2.67
N ARG A 70 2.43 -13.51 -1.76
CA ARG A 70 2.91 -14.86 -2.13
C ARG A 70 1.90 -15.57 -3.04
N MET A 71 0.61 -15.48 -2.71
CA MET A 71 -0.46 -16.07 -3.54
C MET A 71 -0.47 -15.46 -4.94
N ASP A 72 -0.38 -14.14 -5.05
CA ASP A 72 -0.35 -13.41 -6.32
C ASP A 72 0.89 -13.78 -7.15
N ARG A 73 2.07 -13.91 -6.51
CA ARG A 73 3.29 -14.36 -7.19
C ARG A 73 3.12 -15.76 -7.76
N ILE A 74 2.64 -16.71 -6.95
CA ILE A 74 2.39 -18.10 -7.39
C ILE A 74 1.38 -18.12 -8.53
N GLU A 75 0.33 -17.30 -8.48
CA GLU A 75 -0.66 -17.26 -9.55
C GLU A 75 -0.09 -16.67 -10.86
N LYS A 76 0.74 -15.62 -10.77
CA LYS A 76 1.45 -15.05 -11.91
C LYS A 76 2.40 -16.08 -12.54
N GLU A 77 3.21 -16.76 -11.73
CA GLU A 77 4.10 -17.84 -12.17
C GLU A 77 3.29 -18.96 -12.85
N ARG A 78 2.16 -19.37 -12.27
CA ARG A 78 1.27 -20.38 -12.87
C ARG A 78 0.66 -19.92 -14.19
N LYS A 79 0.38 -18.63 -14.36
CA LYS A 79 -0.14 -18.08 -15.64
C LYS A 79 0.96 -18.05 -16.68
N HIS A 80 2.14 -17.53 -16.31
CA HIS A 80 3.31 -17.49 -17.19
C HIS A 80 3.73 -18.90 -17.65
N GLN A 81 3.71 -19.88 -16.75
CA GLN A 81 4.02 -21.28 -17.09
C GLN A 81 3.05 -21.84 -18.15
N LYS A 82 1.75 -21.54 -18.03
CA LYS A 82 0.75 -21.95 -19.04
C LYS A 82 0.91 -21.24 -20.37
N GLU A 83 1.28 -19.97 -20.35
CA GLU A 83 1.59 -19.21 -21.57
C GLU A 83 2.81 -19.80 -22.27
N LEU A 84 3.85 -20.17 -21.52
CA LEU A 84 5.04 -20.80 -22.06
C LEU A 84 4.72 -22.18 -22.65
N GLU A 85 3.94 -23.02 -21.95
CA GLU A 85 3.46 -24.31 -22.48
C GLU A 85 2.68 -24.14 -23.79
N LEU A 86 1.79 -23.14 -23.86
CA LEU A 86 1.03 -22.84 -25.08
C LEU A 86 1.94 -22.43 -26.24
N VAL A 87 2.94 -21.59 -25.97
CA VAL A 87 3.93 -21.18 -26.98
C VAL A 87 4.75 -22.38 -27.46
N GLU A 88 5.17 -23.26 -26.55
CA GLU A 88 5.89 -24.49 -26.90
C GLU A 88 5.03 -25.42 -27.77
N ASP A 89 3.74 -25.58 -27.46
CA ASP A 89 2.82 -26.41 -28.23
C ASP A 89 2.60 -25.86 -29.64
N VAL A 90 2.40 -24.54 -29.78
CA VAL A 90 2.29 -23.88 -31.08
C VAL A 90 3.59 -24.08 -31.88
N TRP A 91 4.74 -23.87 -31.25
CA TRP A 91 6.03 -24.02 -31.91
C TRP A 91 6.30 -25.47 -32.35
N ARG A 92 5.91 -26.46 -31.54
CA ARG A 92 5.95 -27.89 -31.93
C ARG A 92 5.05 -28.18 -33.12
N GLY A 93 3.85 -27.60 -33.14
CA GLY A 93 2.91 -27.71 -34.26
C GLY A 93 3.52 -27.16 -35.56
N GLU A 94 4.02 -25.93 -35.52
CA GLU A 94 4.67 -25.28 -36.67
C GLU A 94 5.90 -26.06 -37.16
N ALA A 95 6.74 -26.54 -36.24
CA ALA A 95 7.89 -27.37 -36.58
C ALA A 95 7.47 -28.67 -37.27
N GLN A 96 6.40 -29.32 -36.79
CA GLN A 96 5.88 -30.55 -37.39
C GLN A 96 5.27 -30.30 -38.78
N ASP A 97 4.56 -29.18 -38.97
CA ASP A 97 4.01 -28.80 -40.27
C ASP A 97 5.12 -28.53 -41.29
N LEU A 98 6.19 -27.83 -40.88
CA LEU A 98 7.36 -27.60 -41.72
C LEU A 98 8.08 -28.91 -42.07
N LEU A 99 8.26 -29.82 -41.11
CA LEU A 99 8.83 -31.14 -41.38
C LEU A 99 7.98 -31.94 -42.38
N THR A 100 6.65 -31.87 -42.24
CA THR A 100 5.71 -32.52 -43.15
C THR A 100 5.81 -31.93 -44.56
N GLN A 101 5.92 -30.61 -44.68
CA GLN A 101 6.11 -29.94 -45.97
C GLN A 101 7.45 -30.30 -46.61
N ILE A 102 8.54 -30.37 -45.83
CA ILE A 102 9.85 -30.80 -46.32
C ILE A 102 9.77 -32.24 -46.84
N ALA A 103 9.13 -33.15 -46.10
CA ALA A 103 8.97 -34.54 -46.52
C ALA A 103 8.17 -34.67 -47.82
N GLN A 104 7.08 -33.89 -47.97
CA GLN A 104 6.30 -33.83 -49.21
C GLN A 104 7.13 -33.34 -50.39
N LEU A 105 7.85 -32.22 -50.22
CA LEU A 105 8.72 -31.67 -51.26
C LEU A 105 9.89 -32.60 -51.62
N GLN A 106 10.44 -33.34 -50.65
CA GLN A 106 11.46 -34.35 -50.90
C GLN A 106 10.91 -35.52 -51.73
N GLU A 107 9.70 -36.00 -51.41
CA GLU A 107 9.04 -37.05 -52.16
C GLU A 107 8.66 -36.58 -53.57
N GLU A 108 8.13 -35.37 -53.73
CA GLU A 108 7.86 -34.77 -55.04
C GLU A 108 9.13 -34.63 -55.88
N ASN A 109 10.23 -34.14 -55.30
CA ASN A 109 11.52 -34.07 -56.00
C ASN A 109 12.02 -35.46 -56.43
N LYS A 110 11.88 -36.47 -55.57
CA LYS A 110 12.24 -37.86 -55.91
C LYS A 110 11.36 -38.40 -57.04
N GLN A 111 10.06 -38.11 -57.02
CA GLN A 111 9.13 -38.48 -58.10
C GLN A 111 9.46 -37.76 -59.41
N LEU A 112 9.81 -36.48 -59.36
CA LEU A 112 10.24 -35.74 -60.55
C LEU A 112 11.55 -36.30 -61.11
N MET A 113 12.53 -36.62 -60.27
CA MET A 113 13.80 -37.23 -60.69
C MET A 113 13.61 -38.61 -61.33
N THR A 114 12.74 -39.46 -60.75
CA THR A 114 12.40 -40.76 -61.35
C THR A 114 11.65 -40.60 -62.67
N ASN A 115 10.71 -39.67 -62.76
CA ASN A 115 9.99 -39.38 -64.00
C ASN A 115 10.88 -38.80 -65.10
N LEU A 116 11.85 -37.92 -64.77
CA LEU A 116 12.85 -37.44 -65.71
C LEU A 116 13.73 -38.60 -66.21
N SER A 117 14.20 -39.46 -65.31
CA SER A 117 14.97 -40.65 -65.66
C SER A 117 14.18 -41.66 -66.52
N HIS A 118 12.86 -41.78 -66.33
CA HIS A 118 12.00 -42.61 -67.16
C HIS A 118 11.69 -41.97 -68.53
N LYS A 119 11.60 -40.63 -68.60
CA LYS A 119 11.43 -39.87 -69.86
C LYS A 119 12.69 -39.86 -70.72
N ASP A 120 13.87 -39.98 -70.11
CA ASP A 120 15.13 -40.13 -70.84
C ASP A 120 15.27 -41.50 -71.56
N ILE A 121 14.41 -42.49 -71.24
CA ILE A 121 14.49 -43.85 -71.80
C ILE A 121 13.38 -44.14 -72.82
N ASN A 122 12.25 -43.44 -72.78
CA ASN A 122 11.11 -43.72 -73.67
C ASN A 122 10.65 -42.47 -74.39
N PHE A 123 11.05 -42.31 -75.65
CA PHE A 123 10.39 -41.41 -76.60
C PHE A 123 10.08 -42.20 -77.88
N THR A 124 8.81 -42.51 -78.10
CA THR A 124 8.28 -42.95 -79.39
C THR A 124 7.00 -42.19 -79.73
N GLU A 125 6.81 -41.96 -81.03
CA GLU A 125 5.80 -41.14 -81.71
C GLU A 125 4.34 -41.34 -81.24
N GLU A 126 4.02 -42.43 -80.52
CA GLU A 126 2.68 -42.74 -80.00
C GLU A 126 2.28 -41.96 -78.73
N GLU A 127 3.23 -41.33 -78.04
CA GLU A 127 2.93 -40.57 -76.80
C GLU A 127 2.36 -39.18 -77.05
N PHE A 128 2.51 -38.61 -78.25
CA PHE A 128 2.11 -37.22 -78.53
C PHE A 128 0.58 -37.02 -78.43
N GLN A 129 -0.23 -37.97 -78.94
CA GLN A 129 -1.69 -37.96 -78.78
C GLN A 129 -2.14 -38.28 -77.34
N LYS A 130 -1.39 -39.10 -76.59
CA LYS A 130 -1.71 -39.42 -75.19
C LYS A 130 -1.31 -38.28 -74.23
N HIS A 131 -0.28 -37.53 -74.59
CA HIS A 131 0.22 -36.39 -73.83
C HIS A 131 -0.70 -35.18 -73.97
N GLU A 132 -1.39 -34.97 -75.10
CA GLU A 132 -2.45 -33.93 -75.21
C GLU A 132 -3.61 -34.16 -74.24
N GLY A 133 -4.12 -35.40 -74.15
CA GLY A 133 -5.17 -35.77 -73.18
C GLY A 133 -4.70 -35.63 -71.73
N LYS A 134 -3.47 -36.07 -71.41
CA LYS A 134 -2.88 -35.91 -70.08
C LYS A 134 -2.60 -34.43 -69.74
N PHE A 135 -2.15 -33.63 -70.69
CA PHE A 135 -1.90 -32.19 -70.53
C PHE A 135 -3.20 -31.42 -70.29
N ALA A 136 -4.28 -31.77 -71.00
CA ALA A 136 -5.62 -31.24 -70.74
C ALA A 136 -6.12 -31.61 -69.33
N THR A 137 -5.91 -32.85 -68.88
CA THR A 137 -6.29 -33.26 -67.51
C THR A 137 -5.40 -32.66 -66.41
N SER A 138 -4.09 -32.47 -66.65
CA SER A 138 -3.17 -31.80 -65.71
C SER A 138 -3.52 -30.33 -65.58
N ASN A 139 -3.71 -29.64 -66.70
CA ASN A 139 -4.16 -28.25 -66.74
C ASN A 139 -5.54 -28.08 -66.08
N SER A 140 -6.44 -29.06 -66.23
CA SER A 140 -7.73 -29.07 -65.51
C SER A 140 -7.55 -29.21 -63.99
N ARG A 141 -6.65 -30.09 -63.52
CA ARG A 141 -6.30 -30.25 -62.11
C ARG A 141 -5.62 -29.00 -61.54
N GLU A 142 -4.66 -28.42 -62.27
CA GLU A 142 -3.98 -27.16 -61.91
C GLU A 142 -4.97 -26.00 -61.83
N ARG A 143 -5.92 -25.88 -62.76
CA ARG A 143 -7.02 -24.91 -62.68
C ARG A 143 -7.91 -25.15 -61.47
N GLN A 144 -8.17 -26.40 -61.10
CA GLN A 144 -8.95 -26.72 -59.91
C GLN A 144 -8.21 -26.34 -58.62
N VAL A 145 -6.90 -26.57 -58.55
CA VAL A 145 -6.04 -26.13 -57.45
C VAL A 145 -6.01 -24.60 -57.38
N MET A 146 -5.83 -23.92 -58.50
CA MET A 146 -5.82 -22.46 -58.57
C MET A 146 -7.16 -21.84 -58.15
N LYS A 147 -8.28 -22.49 -58.50
CA LYS A 147 -9.61 -22.09 -58.03
C LYS A 147 -9.74 -22.24 -56.51
N LYS A 148 -9.30 -23.37 -55.94
CA LYS A 148 -9.29 -23.58 -54.48
C LYS A 148 -8.38 -22.58 -53.76
N LEU A 149 -7.19 -22.31 -54.29
CA LEU A 149 -6.28 -21.30 -53.74
C LEU A 149 -6.92 -19.91 -53.77
N LYS A 150 -7.58 -19.55 -54.88
CA LYS A 150 -8.32 -18.28 -54.98
C LYS A 150 -9.43 -18.20 -53.93
N GLU A 151 -10.21 -19.26 -53.75
CA GLU A 151 -11.26 -19.31 -52.73
C GLU A 151 -10.71 -19.17 -51.30
N VAL A 152 -9.55 -19.78 -51.00
CA VAL A 152 -8.88 -19.62 -49.70
C VAL A 152 -8.35 -18.20 -49.52
N VAL A 153 -7.72 -17.62 -50.53
CA VAL A 153 -7.21 -16.24 -50.49
C VAL A 153 -8.35 -15.24 -50.31
N ASP A 154 -9.47 -15.42 -51.02
CA ASP A 154 -10.65 -14.55 -50.89
C ASP A 154 -11.25 -14.67 -49.47
N LYS A 155 -11.33 -15.88 -48.90
CA LYS A 155 -11.75 -16.09 -47.51
C LYS A 155 -10.82 -15.43 -46.49
N GLN A 156 -9.51 -15.59 -46.64
CA GLN A 156 -8.52 -14.96 -45.76
C GLN A 156 -8.61 -13.43 -45.84
N ARG A 157 -8.85 -12.86 -47.02
CA ARG A 157 -9.07 -11.41 -47.18
C ARG A 157 -10.34 -10.94 -46.47
N ASP A 158 -11.41 -11.71 -46.52
CA ASP A 158 -12.65 -11.39 -45.81
C ASP A 158 -12.48 -11.51 -44.29
N GLU A 159 -11.72 -12.51 -43.84
CA GLU A 159 -11.39 -12.71 -42.44
C GLU A 159 -10.50 -11.59 -41.88
N ILE A 160 -9.47 -11.17 -42.63
CA ILE A 160 -8.64 -10.00 -42.28
C ILE A 160 -9.54 -8.76 -42.16
N ARG A 161 -10.41 -8.50 -43.13
CA ARG A 161 -11.35 -7.36 -43.08
C ARG A 161 -12.33 -7.45 -41.91
N ALA A 162 -12.74 -8.64 -41.50
CA ALA A 162 -13.58 -8.82 -40.33
C ALA A 162 -12.80 -8.55 -39.03
N LYS A 163 -11.55 -9.04 -38.93
CA LYS A 163 -10.66 -8.80 -37.81
C LYS A 163 -10.27 -7.33 -37.66
N ASP A 164 -10.02 -6.62 -38.77
CA ASP A 164 -9.75 -5.18 -38.75
C ASP A 164 -10.94 -4.37 -38.19
N ARG A 165 -12.18 -4.76 -38.55
CA ARG A 165 -13.39 -4.15 -37.98
C ARG A 165 -13.54 -4.46 -36.48
N GLU A 166 -13.28 -5.69 -36.08
CA GLU A 166 -13.31 -6.10 -34.67
C GLU A 166 -12.26 -5.32 -33.85
N LEU A 167 -11.04 -5.17 -34.37
CA LEU A 167 -9.98 -4.36 -33.77
C LEU A 167 -10.38 -2.89 -33.66
N GLY A 168 -11.02 -2.33 -34.68
CA GLY A 168 -11.54 -0.96 -34.65
C GLY A 168 -12.53 -0.74 -33.49
N LEU A 169 -13.52 -1.63 -33.34
CA LEU A 169 -14.48 -1.57 -32.22
C LEU A 169 -13.80 -1.73 -30.86
N LYS A 170 -12.84 -2.65 -30.75
CA LYS A 170 -12.07 -2.82 -29.51
C LYS A 170 -11.24 -1.57 -29.18
N ASN A 171 -10.70 -0.89 -30.18
CA ASN A 171 -9.96 0.35 -29.96
C ASN A 171 -10.90 1.47 -29.48
N GLU A 172 -12.10 1.59 -30.05
CA GLU A 172 -13.13 2.54 -29.56
C GLU A 172 -13.51 2.26 -28.09
N ASP A 173 -13.70 0.98 -27.71
CA ASP A 173 -13.96 0.60 -26.32
C ASP A 173 -12.80 1.00 -25.38
N VAL A 174 -11.56 0.76 -25.80
CA VAL A 174 -10.36 1.14 -25.03
C VAL A 174 -10.28 2.66 -24.86
N GLU A 175 -10.53 3.44 -25.91
CA GLU A 175 -10.57 4.89 -25.84
C GLU A 175 -11.67 5.40 -24.89
N ALA A 176 -12.85 4.80 -24.92
CA ALA A 176 -13.96 5.14 -24.02
C ALA A 176 -13.60 4.85 -22.55
N LEU A 177 -12.99 3.68 -22.28
CA LEU A 177 -12.52 3.32 -20.94
C LEU A 177 -11.41 4.27 -20.46
N GLN A 178 -10.49 4.68 -21.35
CA GLN A 178 -9.44 5.64 -21.04
C GLN A 178 -10.03 7.01 -20.66
N GLN A 179 -11.06 7.47 -21.38
CA GLN A 179 -11.76 8.72 -21.02
C GLN A 179 -12.44 8.62 -19.66
N GLN A 180 -13.07 7.48 -19.34
CA GLN A 180 -13.68 7.25 -18.03
C GLN A 180 -12.63 7.22 -16.92
N GLN A 181 -11.49 6.56 -17.14
CA GLN A 181 -10.36 6.54 -16.20
C GLN A 181 -9.85 7.95 -15.93
N ASN A 182 -9.64 8.76 -16.97
CA ASN A 182 -9.21 10.15 -16.85
C ASN A 182 -10.20 11.00 -16.05
N ARG A 183 -11.50 10.82 -16.28
CA ARG A 183 -12.56 11.47 -15.50
C ARG A 183 -12.52 11.08 -14.03
N LEU A 184 -12.37 9.79 -13.74
CA LEU A 184 -12.28 9.28 -12.37
C LEU A 184 -11.01 9.77 -11.65
N MET A 185 -9.87 9.80 -12.34
CA MET A 185 -8.63 10.36 -11.80
C MET A 185 -8.82 11.82 -11.39
N LYS A 186 -9.48 12.63 -12.21
CA LYS A 186 -9.80 14.02 -11.88
C LYS A 186 -10.69 14.15 -10.65
N ILE A 187 -11.79 13.38 -10.59
CA ILE A 187 -12.68 13.36 -9.43
C ILE A 187 -11.93 12.90 -8.17
N ASN A 188 -11.08 11.89 -8.27
CA ASN A 188 -10.32 11.39 -7.13
C ASN A 188 -9.33 12.45 -6.61
N HIS A 189 -8.65 13.16 -7.51
CA HIS A 189 -7.79 14.28 -7.16
C HIS A 189 -8.59 15.39 -6.43
N ASP A 190 -9.75 15.79 -6.97
CA ASP A 190 -10.61 16.81 -6.36
C ASP A 190 -11.11 16.40 -4.97
N LEU A 191 -11.47 15.12 -4.79
CA LEU A 191 -11.89 14.57 -3.49
C LEU A 191 -10.75 14.55 -2.49
N ARG A 192 -9.55 14.12 -2.90
CA ARG A 192 -8.35 14.15 -2.04
C ARG A 192 -8.03 15.58 -1.59
N HIS A 193 -8.05 16.54 -2.52
CA HIS A 193 -7.84 17.95 -2.19
C HIS A 193 -8.90 18.46 -1.20
N ARG A 194 -10.17 18.09 -1.39
CA ARG A 194 -11.25 18.45 -0.48
C ARG A 194 -11.09 17.85 0.91
N ILE A 195 -10.64 16.60 1.01
CA ILE A 195 -10.30 15.97 2.29
C ILE A 195 -9.18 16.75 2.98
N THR A 196 -8.09 17.09 2.28
CA THR A 196 -6.98 17.88 2.85
C THR A 196 -7.48 19.23 3.41
N VAL A 197 -8.35 19.93 2.68
CA VAL A 197 -8.92 21.22 3.13
C VAL A 197 -9.79 21.04 4.37
N VAL A 198 -10.68 20.03 4.39
CA VAL A 198 -11.55 19.76 5.54
C VAL A 198 -10.75 19.31 6.76
N GLU A 199 -9.72 18.51 6.58
CA GLU A 199 -8.80 18.12 7.66
C GLU A 199 -8.06 19.32 8.25
N ALA A 200 -7.58 20.23 7.40
CA ALA A 200 -6.93 21.46 7.86
C ALA A 200 -7.91 22.36 8.65
N GLN A 201 -9.14 22.49 8.17
CA GLN A 201 -10.20 23.21 8.90
C GLN A 201 -10.51 22.56 10.25
N GLY A 202 -10.60 21.22 10.30
CA GLY A 202 -10.82 20.49 11.55
C GLY A 202 -9.69 20.71 12.56
N LYS A 203 -8.43 20.70 12.12
CA LYS A 203 -7.27 20.99 12.98
C LYS A 203 -7.31 22.41 13.53
N ALA A 204 -7.58 23.41 12.69
CA ALA A 204 -7.69 24.80 13.11
C ALA A 204 -8.82 25.00 14.15
N LEU A 205 -9.95 24.32 14.01
CA LEU A 205 -11.04 24.36 14.99
C LEU A 205 -10.65 23.70 16.32
N ILE A 206 -9.89 22.60 16.28
CA ILE A 206 -9.36 21.95 17.50
C ILE A 206 -8.39 22.89 18.21
N GLU A 207 -7.49 23.54 17.48
CA GLU A 207 -6.55 24.53 18.03
C GLU A 207 -7.30 25.69 18.71
N GLN A 208 -8.28 26.29 18.03
CA GLN A 208 -9.11 27.35 18.61
C GLN A 208 -9.87 26.89 19.86
N LYS A 209 -10.41 25.67 19.85
CA LYS A 209 -11.08 25.10 21.03
C LYS A 209 -10.12 25.00 22.21
N VAL A 210 -8.93 24.46 21.99
CA VAL A 210 -7.90 24.31 23.03
C VAL A 210 -7.47 25.67 23.59
N GLU A 211 -7.29 26.68 22.73
CA GLU A 211 -6.99 28.05 23.17
C GLU A 211 -8.08 28.65 24.06
N LEU A 212 -9.35 28.48 23.67
CA LEU A 212 -10.49 28.96 24.47
C LEU A 212 -10.62 28.21 25.80
N GLU A 213 -10.42 26.89 25.80
CA GLU A 213 -10.41 26.08 27.04
C GLU A 213 -9.29 26.52 27.99
N ALA A 214 -8.09 26.77 27.47
CA ALA A 214 -6.97 27.27 28.28
C ALA A 214 -7.25 28.68 28.85
N TYR A 215 -7.88 29.56 28.06
CA TYR A 215 -8.29 30.89 28.51
C TYR A 215 -9.34 30.81 29.63
N LEU A 216 -10.33 29.95 29.47
CA LEU A 216 -11.37 29.72 30.47
C LEU A 216 -10.76 29.19 31.77
N GLN A 217 -9.87 28.20 31.69
CA GLN A 217 -9.17 27.66 32.86
C GLN A 217 -8.35 28.73 33.59
N THR A 218 -7.68 29.61 32.86
CA THR A 218 -6.94 30.75 33.44
C THR A 218 -7.89 31.68 34.20
N LYS A 219 -9.07 31.99 33.62
CA LYS A 219 -10.08 32.82 34.29
C LYS A 219 -10.69 32.16 35.52
N GLU A 220 -10.89 30.84 35.50
CA GLU A 220 -11.34 30.08 36.67
C GLU A 220 -10.32 30.12 37.81
N GLN A 221 -9.02 30.00 37.50
CA GLN A 221 -7.95 30.14 38.49
C GLN A 221 -7.91 31.55 39.08
N GLU A 222 -8.01 32.60 38.25
CA GLU A 222 -8.10 33.99 38.72
C GLU A 222 -9.30 34.20 39.66
N MET A 223 -10.48 33.70 39.29
CA MET A 223 -11.66 33.76 40.16
C MET A 223 -11.49 32.96 41.45
N GLY A 224 -10.83 31.81 41.40
CA GLY A 224 -10.48 31.01 42.57
C GLY A 224 -9.59 31.78 43.54
N ASN A 225 -8.56 32.45 43.02
CA ASN A 225 -7.65 33.30 43.80
C ASN A 225 -8.39 34.46 44.46
N LEU A 226 -9.22 35.19 43.70
CA LEU A 226 -10.03 36.30 44.23
C LEU A 226 -11.00 35.83 45.32
N ARG A 227 -11.65 34.66 45.16
CA ARG A 227 -12.51 34.06 46.18
C ARG A 227 -11.73 33.72 47.45
N ALA A 228 -10.52 33.17 47.32
CA ALA A 228 -9.67 32.88 48.46
C ALA A 228 -9.23 34.15 49.20
N GLU A 229 -8.88 35.21 48.47
CA GLU A 229 -8.58 36.52 49.07
C GLU A 229 -9.78 37.13 49.80
N LEU A 230 -10.97 37.09 49.20
CA LEU A 230 -12.21 37.52 49.86
C LEU A 230 -12.51 36.70 51.12
N GLY A 231 -12.23 35.39 51.10
CA GLY A 231 -12.34 34.53 52.27
C GLY A 231 -11.41 34.97 53.40
N LYS A 232 -10.12 35.21 53.09
CA LYS A 232 -9.13 35.71 54.06
C LYS A 232 -9.49 37.08 54.63
N LEU A 233 -9.99 38.00 53.80
CA LEU A 233 -10.44 39.33 54.24
C LEU A 233 -11.65 39.22 55.18
N ARG A 234 -12.62 38.34 54.86
CA ARG A 234 -13.78 38.07 55.72
C ARG A 234 -13.37 37.47 57.06
N GLU A 235 -12.43 36.52 57.06
CA GLU A 235 -11.93 35.89 58.28
C GLU A 235 -11.20 36.89 59.17
N LYS A 236 -10.41 37.81 58.60
CA LYS A 236 -9.79 38.92 59.34
C LYS A 236 -10.82 39.84 59.99
N LEU A 237 -11.87 40.22 59.25
CA LEU A 237 -12.98 41.03 59.78
C LEU A 237 -13.73 40.33 60.93
N GLN A 238 -14.02 39.03 60.80
CA GLN A 238 -14.64 38.25 61.89
C GLN A 238 -13.71 38.00 63.09
N GLY A 239 -12.39 37.89 62.85
CA GLY A 239 -11.38 37.79 63.89
C GLY A 239 -11.23 39.09 64.68
N GLU A 240 -11.33 40.24 64.01
CA GLU A 240 -11.36 41.56 64.65
C GLU A 240 -12.64 41.79 65.48
N ASP A 241 -13.80 41.36 65.00
CA ASP A 241 -15.06 41.39 65.78
C ASP A 241 -15.03 40.42 66.99
N SER A 242 -14.33 39.28 66.86
CA SER A 242 -14.16 38.31 67.97
C SER A 242 -13.13 38.78 69.00
N GLN A 243 -12.08 39.49 68.57
CA GLN A 243 -11.12 40.16 69.46
C GLN A 243 -11.69 41.41 70.13
N ALA A 244 -12.69 42.08 69.54
CA ALA A 244 -13.39 43.20 70.17
C ALA A 244 -14.32 42.76 71.33
N SER A 245 -14.61 41.47 71.48
CA SER A 245 -15.48 40.94 72.54
C SER A 245 -14.74 40.20 73.67
N GLN A 246 -13.43 39.98 73.56
CA GLN A 246 -12.62 39.41 74.65
C GLN A 246 -11.31 40.16 74.83
N ASN A 247 -11.15 40.72 76.04
CA ASN A 247 -9.94 41.21 76.71
C ASN A 247 -9.62 42.71 76.48
N GLY A 248 -9.52 43.59 77.49
CA GLY A 248 -9.40 43.31 78.92
C GLY A 248 -8.06 42.65 79.26
N GLU A 249 -7.00 43.46 79.35
CA GLU A 249 -5.68 43.17 79.95
C GLU A 249 -4.56 42.50 79.12
N GLU A 250 -3.56 43.34 78.84
CA GLU A 250 -2.09 43.21 79.07
C GLU A 250 -1.11 42.44 78.14
N VAL A 251 -0.29 43.24 77.43
CA VAL A 251 1.21 43.41 77.54
C VAL A 251 2.22 42.36 76.96
N LYS A 252 3.03 42.89 76.02
CA LYS A 252 4.47 42.67 75.64
C LYS A 252 4.97 41.29 75.15
N ALA A 253 5.63 41.27 73.98
CA ALA A 253 7.10 41.42 73.83
C ALA A 253 7.58 41.06 72.39
N GLU A 254 8.40 41.92 71.77
CA GLU A 254 9.39 41.54 70.75
C GLU A 254 10.77 41.35 71.42
N PRO A 255 11.74 40.62 70.82
CA PRO A 255 12.69 41.29 69.90
C PRO A 255 13.23 40.44 68.71
N ASN A 256 13.58 41.16 67.63
CA ASN A 256 14.66 40.99 66.63
C ASN A 256 15.45 39.67 66.48
N ASN A 257 15.65 39.24 65.21
CA ASN A 257 16.98 39.10 64.59
C ASN A 257 16.89 38.94 63.06
N ASP A 258 17.69 39.76 62.37
CA ASP A 258 17.94 39.81 60.92
C ASP A 258 19.16 38.92 60.60
N ASP A 259 19.02 37.99 59.65
CA ASP A 259 20.06 37.47 58.73
C ASP A 259 19.62 36.10 58.17
N CYS A 260 19.19 36.06 56.91
CA CYS A 260 19.71 35.12 55.91
C CYS A 260 18.94 35.32 54.58
N LEU A 261 19.48 36.21 53.74
CA LEU A 261 19.31 36.10 52.30
C LEU A 261 20.05 34.84 51.81
N SER A 262 19.41 34.07 50.93
CA SER A 262 19.96 32.96 50.12
C SER A 262 19.77 31.55 50.67
N GLU A 263 18.58 30.95 50.53
CA GLU A 263 18.47 29.50 50.23
C GLU A 263 17.10 28.99 49.74
N SER A 264 16.20 29.83 49.22
CA SER A 264 14.88 29.36 48.75
C SER A 264 14.90 28.81 47.30
N GLU A 265 16.03 28.25 46.85
CA GLU A 265 16.20 27.61 45.53
C GLU A 265 16.51 26.10 45.61
N LYS A 266 16.26 25.48 46.77
CA LYS A 266 16.30 24.02 46.95
C LYS A 266 15.06 23.54 47.66
N MET A 267 13.89 23.79 47.07
CA MET A 267 12.78 22.88 47.29
C MET A 267 13.24 21.52 46.79
N ALA A 268 13.40 20.59 47.71
CA ALA A 268 13.64 19.18 47.45
C ALA A 268 12.60 18.68 46.45
N MET A 269 12.93 18.73 45.16
CA MET A 269 12.12 18.13 44.11
C MET A 269 12.26 16.63 44.28
N ASP A 270 11.16 15.99 44.65
CA ASP A 270 11.05 14.55 44.70
C ASP A 270 11.42 13.97 43.33
N LEU A 271 12.60 13.35 43.25
CA LEU A 271 13.13 12.73 42.03
C LEU A 271 12.31 11.51 41.57
N LYS A 272 11.28 11.10 42.34
CA LYS A 272 10.43 9.94 42.06
C LYS A 272 8.98 10.27 41.69
N ASP A 273 8.59 11.54 41.56
CA ASP A 273 7.22 11.90 41.15
C ASP A 273 6.95 11.44 39.69
N PRO A 274 6.01 10.50 39.46
CA PRO A 274 5.66 10.02 38.12
C PRO A 274 5.08 11.12 37.21
N ASN A 275 4.51 12.18 37.78
CA ASN A 275 3.84 13.27 37.08
C ASN A 275 4.74 14.50 36.88
N ARG A 276 6.01 14.45 37.33
CA ARG A 276 6.97 15.52 37.08
C ARG A 276 7.22 15.67 35.57
N PRO A 277 7.07 16.87 34.99
CA PRO A 277 7.45 17.12 33.61
C PRO A 277 8.91 16.71 33.40
N ARG A 278 9.14 15.65 32.61
CA ARG A 278 10.47 15.09 32.35
C ARG A 278 11.33 15.99 31.47
N PHE A 279 10.67 16.91 30.76
CA PHE A 279 11.25 17.86 29.85
C PHE A 279 10.78 19.25 30.23
N THR A 280 11.68 20.22 30.12
CA THR A 280 11.33 21.63 30.13
C THR A 280 10.48 21.97 28.90
N LEU A 281 9.68 23.04 28.97
CA LEU A 281 8.91 23.51 27.81
C LEU A 281 9.79 23.84 26.60
N GLN A 282 11.05 24.22 26.85
CA GLN A 282 12.03 24.48 25.80
C GLN A 282 12.48 23.17 25.13
N GLU A 283 12.86 22.15 25.92
CA GLU A 283 13.25 20.83 25.39
C GLU A 283 12.09 20.18 24.62
N LEU A 284 10.85 20.32 25.10
CA LEU A 284 9.69 19.82 24.36
C LEU A 284 9.53 20.54 23.01
N ARG A 285 9.75 21.86 22.97
CA ARG A 285 9.69 22.67 21.75
C ARG A 285 10.78 22.26 20.76
N ASP A 286 11.99 22.01 21.25
CA ASP A 286 13.13 21.59 20.45
C ASP A 286 12.90 20.18 19.87
N VAL A 287 12.42 19.23 20.68
CA VAL A 287 12.05 17.86 20.23
C VAL A 287 10.92 17.90 19.21
N LEU A 288 9.92 18.77 19.39
CA LEU A 288 8.85 18.96 18.41
C LEU A 288 9.37 19.52 17.09
N HIS A 289 10.31 20.47 17.14
CA HIS A 289 10.94 21.02 15.96
C HIS A 289 11.77 19.97 15.21
N GLU A 290 12.64 19.25 15.92
CA GLU A 290 13.47 18.19 15.37
C GLU A 290 12.62 17.06 14.78
N ARG A 291 11.56 16.64 15.48
CA ARG A 291 10.60 15.66 14.96
C ARG A 291 9.90 16.15 13.69
N ASN A 292 9.54 17.43 13.60
CA ASN A 292 8.93 17.98 12.40
C ASN A 292 9.92 18.07 11.23
N GLU A 293 11.18 18.44 11.49
CA GLU A 293 12.24 18.42 10.47
C GLU A 293 12.51 17.00 9.95
N LEU A 294 12.65 16.03 10.86
CA LEU A 294 12.86 14.63 10.50
C LEU A 294 11.68 14.08 9.71
N LYS A 295 10.45 14.46 10.06
CA LYS A 295 9.25 14.06 9.32
C LYS A 295 9.27 14.60 7.88
N SER A 296 9.68 15.85 7.68
CA SER A 296 9.85 16.43 6.35
C SER A 296 10.95 15.73 5.55
N ARG A 297 12.09 15.39 6.17
CA ARG A 297 13.17 14.62 5.51
C ARG A 297 12.73 13.21 5.13
N VAL A 298 12.03 12.52 6.01
CA VAL A 298 11.49 11.18 5.74
C VAL A 298 10.49 11.22 4.58
N PHE A 299 9.64 12.25 4.54
CA PHE A 299 8.72 12.44 3.42
C PHE A 299 9.45 12.60 2.08
N LEU A 300 10.46 13.47 2.02
CA LEU A 300 11.27 13.68 0.81
C LEU A 300 12.00 12.40 0.38
N LEU A 301 12.61 11.68 1.33
CA LEU A 301 13.31 10.42 1.05
C LEU A 301 12.33 9.32 0.58
N GLN A 302 11.11 9.29 1.10
CA GLN A 302 10.07 8.38 0.63
C GLN A 302 9.66 8.70 -0.81
N GLU A 303 9.55 9.98 -1.17
CA GLU A 303 9.25 10.42 -2.54
C GLU A 303 10.39 10.05 -3.50
N GLU A 304 11.64 10.25 -3.09
CA GLU A 304 12.82 9.87 -3.86
C GLU A 304 12.92 8.34 -4.06
N LEU A 305 12.65 7.55 -3.01
CA LEU A 305 12.58 6.09 -3.12
C LEU A 305 11.44 5.62 -4.03
N LEU A 306 10.30 6.31 -4.03
CA LEU A 306 9.19 6.01 -4.94
C LEU A 306 9.54 6.34 -6.38
N TYR A 307 10.27 7.43 -6.60
CA TYR A 307 10.79 7.80 -7.92
C TYR A 307 11.72 6.72 -8.47
N TYR A 308 12.73 6.31 -7.70
CA TYR A 308 13.69 5.29 -8.15
C TYR A 308 13.05 3.90 -8.32
N LYS A 309 12.10 3.50 -7.47
CA LYS A 309 11.35 2.25 -7.68
C LYS A 309 10.50 2.27 -8.95
N SER A 310 9.96 3.44 -9.31
CA SER A 310 9.20 3.61 -10.54
C SER A 310 10.13 3.58 -11.75
N GLU A 311 11.31 4.20 -11.65
CA GLU A 311 12.36 4.17 -12.68
C GLU A 311 12.91 2.75 -12.89
N GLU A 312 13.16 1.99 -11.81
CA GLU A 312 13.62 0.59 -11.87
C GLU A 312 12.57 -0.33 -12.52
N MET A 313 11.28 -0.13 -12.21
CA MET A 313 10.18 -0.81 -12.90
C MET A 313 10.05 -0.40 -14.38
N GLU A 314 10.28 0.87 -14.72
CA GLU A 314 10.30 1.33 -16.12
C GLU A 314 11.52 0.78 -16.90
N GLU A 315 12.65 0.57 -16.23
CA GLU A 315 13.85 -0.05 -16.80
C GLU A 315 13.67 -1.57 -16.98
N GLU A 316 13.04 -2.26 -16.03
CA GLU A 316 12.75 -3.69 -16.10
C GLU A 316 11.64 -4.02 -17.12
N THR A 317 10.74 -3.07 -17.39
CA THR A 317 9.73 -3.17 -18.47
C THR A 317 10.25 -2.76 -19.85
N ARG A 318 11.41 -2.09 -19.94
CA ARG A 318 12.18 -1.97 -21.19
C ARG A 318 12.92 -3.28 -21.46
N SER A 319 12.23 -4.22 -22.10
CA SER A 319 12.86 -5.35 -22.79
C SER A 319 14.06 -4.87 -23.63
N PRO A 320 15.16 -5.63 -23.72
CA PRO A 320 16.34 -5.21 -24.49
C PRO A 320 15.93 -4.97 -25.94
N GLN A 321 16.23 -3.76 -26.46
CA GLN A 321 16.09 -3.48 -27.87
C GLN A 321 16.81 -4.56 -28.69
N PRO A 322 16.21 -5.11 -29.76
CA PRO A 322 16.95 -5.92 -30.70
C PRO A 322 18.06 -5.04 -31.27
N THR A 323 19.30 -5.50 -31.15
CA THR A 323 20.42 -4.91 -31.87
C THR A 323 20.05 -4.83 -33.35
N PRO A 324 20.25 -3.70 -34.04
CA PRO A 324 20.00 -3.64 -35.47
C PRO A 324 20.98 -4.62 -36.13
N ILE A 325 20.42 -5.66 -36.76
CA ILE A 325 21.17 -6.60 -37.57
C ILE A 325 21.83 -5.78 -38.69
N ILE A 326 23.12 -5.52 -38.53
CA ILE A 326 23.97 -5.00 -39.59
C ILE A 326 24.03 -6.08 -40.66
N GLN A 327 23.24 -5.90 -41.72
CA GLN A 327 23.36 -6.70 -42.93
C GLN A 327 24.79 -6.55 -43.47
N PRO A 328 25.53 -7.65 -43.71
CA PRO A 328 26.76 -7.55 -44.47
C PRO A 328 26.39 -7.13 -45.90
N LYS A 329 27.09 -6.10 -46.40
CA LYS A 329 27.03 -5.61 -47.79
C LYS A 329 26.96 -6.78 -48.79
N PRO A 330 26.14 -6.69 -49.85
CA PRO A 330 26.21 -7.67 -50.92
C PRO A 330 27.59 -7.59 -51.59
N SER A 331 28.29 -8.71 -51.61
CA SER A 331 29.51 -8.88 -52.38
C SER A 331 29.20 -8.62 -53.85
N THR A 332 29.99 -7.73 -54.46
CA THR A 332 30.08 -7.49 -55.89
C THR A 332 30.04 -8.78 -56.70
N GLN A 333 29.19 -8.79 -57.73
CA GLN A 333 29.06 -9.83 -58.75
C GLN A 333 30.43 -10.22 -59.33
N PRO A 334 30.70 -11.51 -59.60
CA PRO A 334 31.66 -11.85 -60.63
C PRO A 334 31.00 -11.64 -62.00
N GLU A 335 31.63 -10.81 -62.82
CA GLU A 335 31.21 -10.51 -64.19
C GLU A 335 30.96 -11.79 -65.00
N SER A 336 29.76 -11.88 -65.58
CA SER A 336 29.37 -12.94 -66.51
C SER A 336 30.15 -12.79 -67.81
N GLY A 337 31.13 -13.67 -68.01
CA GLY A 337 31.89 -13.79 -69.25
C GLY A 337 31.09 -14.53 -70.33
N ILE A 338 30.16 -13.84 -70.98
CA ILE A 338 29.61 -14.29 -72.28
C ILE A 338 29.65 -13.09 -73.24
N LYS A 339 30.69 -13.08 -74.08
CA LYS A 339 30.81 -12.16 -75.22
C LYS A 339 29.73 -12.52 -76.24
N ARG A 340 28.97 -11.51 -76.68
CA ARG A 340 28.09 -11.59 -77.85
C ARG A 340 28.94 -11.85 -79.09
N LEU A 341 28.57 -12.87 -79.84
CA LEU A 341 28.88 -13.07 -81.27
C LEU A 341 27.55 -13.32 -81.98
#